data_AF-A0A2G5VF49-F1
#
_entry.id   AF-A0A2G5VF49-F1
#
_cell.length_a   1.000
_cell.length_b   1.000
_cell.length_c   1.000
_cell.angle_alpha   90.00
_cell.angle_beta   90.00
_cell.angle_gamma   90.00
#
_symmetry.space_group_name_H-M   'P 1'
#
loop_
_entity.id
_entity.type
_entity.pdbx_description
1 polymer ?
#
loop_
_entity_poly.entity_id
_entity_poly.type
_entity_poly.pdbx_seq_one_letter_code
_entity_poly.pdbx_strand_id
1 'polypeptide(L)'
;MNGRLDETKEGLGQAQENYDQLMAAVGGRGGVREELELVWHELGADISAWQHNFCRNQTMKLLQEKAIEKYIDVFPITSSLHHLKKFLVSLGHIAKLCVARVLSDREIDELDEHTVNYYSR
;
A
#
# COMPACT_ATOMS: atom_id res chain seq x y z
N MET A 1 26.22 -9.01 -24.15
CA MET A 1 25.46 -9.05 -22.88
C MET A 1 25.56 -7.75 -22.08
N ASN A 2 26.65 -7.00 -22.12
CA ASN A 2 26.77 -5.72 -21.37
C ASN A 2 25.87 -4.58 -21.88
N GLY A 3 25.69 -4.41 -23.19
CA GLY A 3 24.88 -3.30 -23.73
C GLY A 3 23.44 -3.25 -23.22
N ARG A 4 22.76 -4.40 -23.11
CA ARG A 4 21.39 -4.47 -22.55
C ARG A 4 21.34 -4.11 -21.07
N LEU A 5 22.42 -4.37 -20.34
CA LEU A 5 22.52 -4.11 -18.91
C LEU A 5 22.78 -2.62 -18.65
N ASP A 6 23.57 -1.99 -19.51
CA ASP A 6 23.85 -0.55 -19.47
C ASP A 6 22.63 0.27 -19.91
N GLU A 7 21.93 -0.13 -20.97
CA GLU A 7 20.63 0.45 -21.37
C GLU A 7 19.58 0.36 -20.25
N THR A 8 19.55 -0.76 -19.53
CA THR A 8 18.62 -0.94 -18.40
C THR A 8 18.97 0.00 -17.24
N LYS A 9 20.26 0.22 -16.97
CA LYS A 9 20.71 1.14 -15.91
C LYS A 9 20.38 2.60 -16.25
N GLU A 10 20.60 3.01 -17.50
CA GLU A 10 20.23 4.35 -17.96
C GLU A 10 18.71 4.58 -17.88
N GLY A 11 17.92 3.59 -18.31
CA GLY A 11 16.46 3.65 -18.19
C GLY A 11 15.98 3.75 -16.75
N LEU A 12 16.61 3.03 -15.82
CA LEU A 12 16.32 3.13 -14.39
C LEU A 12 16.69 4.51 -13.83
N GLY A 13 17.83 5.08 -14.23
CA GLY A 13 18.24 6.42 -13.83
C GLY A 13 17.24 7.49 -14.27
N GLN A 14 16.80 7.44 -15.53
CA GLN A 14 15.83 8.39 -16.07
C GLN A 14 14.46 8.29 -15.38
N ALA A 15 14.01 7.07 -15.07
CA ALA A 15 12.76 6.87 -14.34
C ALA A 15 12.83 7.43 -12.91
N GLN A 16 13.96 7.22 -12.22
CA GLN A 16 14.21 7.78 -10.90
C GLN A 16 14.17 9.32 -10.93
N GLU A 17 14.82 9.96 -11.90
CA GLU A 17 14.81 11.43 -12.04
C GLU A 17 13.40 11.99 -12.27
N ASN A 18 12.59 11.33 -13.09
CA ASN A 18 11.22 11.75 -13.37
C ASN A 18 10.33 11.67 -12.13
N TYR A 19 10.45 10.58 -11.38
CA TYR A 19 9.74 10.41 -10.11
C TYR A 19 10.18 11.45 -9.08
N ASP A 20 11.48 11.70 -9.01
CA ASP A 20 12.08 12.66 -8.13
C ASP A 20 11.55 14.08 -8.34
N GLN A 21 11.35 14.47 -9.61
CA GLN A 21 10.74 15.74 -10.01
C GLN A 21 9.25 15.80 -9.64
N LEU A 22 8.50 14.72 -9.87
CA LEU A 22 7.08 14.63 -9.49
C LEU A 22 6.91 14.79 -7.97
N MET A 23 7.72 14.08 -7.19
CA MET A 23 7.67 14.13 -5.73
C MET A 23 8.06 15.51 -5.18
N ALA A 24 9.01 16.19 -5.80
CA ALA A 24 9.32 17.57 -5.47
C ALA A 24 8.14 18.52 -5.79
N ALA A 25 7.50 18.35 -6.95
CA ALA A 25 6.38 19.19 -7.38
C ALA A 25 5.14 19.04 -6.48
N VAL A 26 4.86 17.84 -5.97
CA VAL A 26 3.70 17.60 -5.08
C VAL A 26 4.02 17.80 -3.60
N GLY A 27 5.23 18.27 -3.25
CA GLY A 27 5.67 18.40 -1.87
C GLY A 27 5.77 17.05 -1.13
N GLY A 28 5.92 15.96 -1.88
CA GLY A 28 5.90 14.59 -1.37
C GLY A 28 7.18 14.16 -0.65
N ARG A 29 8.25 14.96 -0.66
CA ARG A 29 9.52 14.71 0.05
C ARG A 29 9.53 15.31 1.47
N GLY A 30 8.48 15.05 2.24
CA GLY A 30 8.46 15.40 3.66
C GLY A 30 9.03 14.27 4.53
N GLY A 31 9.47 14.57 5.76
CA GLY A 31 9.98 13.54 6.69
C GLY A 31 8.99 12.39 6.95
N VAL A 32 7.68 12.67 6.90
CA VAL A 32 6.62 11.65 6.96
C VAL A 32 6.73 10.62 5.83
N ARG A 33 7.13 11.04 4.63
CA ARG A 33 7.29 10.12 3.49
C ARG A 33 8.48 9.19 3.67
N GLU A 34 9.61 9.72 4.15
CA GLU A 34 10.81 8.93 4.42
C GLU A 34 10.52 7.88 5.51
N GLU A 35 9.80 8.28 6.56
CA GLU A 35 9.38 7.38 7.63
C GLU A 35 8.41 6.29 7.12
N LEU A 36 7.45 6.65 6.26
CA LEU A 36 6.58 5.67 5.59
C LEU A 36 7.37 4.68 4.73
N GLU A 37 8.34 5.15 3.94
CA GLU A 37 9.16 4.28 3.08
C GLU A 37 9.99 3.29 3.90
N LEU A 38 10.53 3.71 5.04
CA LEU A 38 11.20 2.83 5.99
C LEU A 38 10.24 1.75 6.53
N VAL A 39 9.06 2.16 7.01
CA VAL A 39 8.06 1.22 7.53
C VAL A 39 7.60 0.23 6.43
N TRP A 40 7.37 0.70 5.21
CA TRP A 40 6.99 -0.17 4.09
C TRP A 40 8.11 -1.16 3.74
N HIS A 41 9.37 -0.72 3.75
CA HIS A 41 10.52 -1.59 3.55
C HIS A 41 10.61 -2.68 4.63
N GLU A 42 10.45 -2.34 5.91
CA GLU A 42 10.43 -3.31 7.02
C GLU A 42 9.28 -4.33 6.90
N LEU A 43 8.15 -3.92 6.32
CA LEU A 43 7.02 -4.79 6.00
C LEU A 43 7.25 -5.65 4.75
N GLY A 44 8.41 -5.49 4.10
CA GLY A 44 8.79 -6.18 2.88
C GLY A 44 7.97 -5.74 1.67
N ALA A 45 7.43 -4.52 1.69
CA ALA A 45 6.60 -3.91 0.68
C ALA A 45 7.36 -2.76 -0.01
N ASP A 46 8.31 -3.10 -0.87
CA ASP A 46 9.06 -2.10 -1.63
C ASP A 46 8.23 -1.52 -2.79
N ILE A 47 8.38 -0.22 -3.00
CA ILE A 47 7.84 0.46 -4.18
C ILE A 47 8.64 -0.01 -5.40
N SER A 48 7.94 -0.41 -6.45
CA SER A 48 8.58 -0.76 -7.72
C SER A 48 9.28 0.47 -8.28
N ALA A 49 10.60 0.39 -8.50
CA ALA A 49 11.38 1.47 -9.12
C ALA A 49 10.91 1.82 -10.55
N TRP A 50 10.18 0.90 -11.22
CA TRP A 50 9.71 1.10 -12.59
C TRP A 50 8.27 1.62 -12.66
N GLN A 51 7.40 1.17 -11.76
CA GLN A 51 6.00 1.59 -11.74
C GLN A 51 5.74 2.74 -10.75
N HIS A 52 6.72 3.04 -9.91
CA HIS A 52 6.62 3.98 -8.79
C HIS A 52 5.41 3.72 -7.89
N ASN A 53 5.01 2.44 -7.78
CA ASN A 53 3.87 1.99 -6.98
C ASN A 53 4.12 0.57 -6.46
N PHE A 54 3.29 0.11 -5.53
CA PHE A 54 3.32 -1.24 -5.00
C PHE A 54 2.79 -2.25 -6.01
N CYS A 55 3.52 -3.34 -6.22
CA CYS A 55 3.01 -4.49 -6.95
C CYS A 55 1.86 -5.17 -6.16
N ARG A 56 1.01 -5.96 -6.84
CA ARG A 56 -0.15 -6.64 -6.21
C ARG A 56 0.20 -7.39 -4.91
N ASN A 57 1.30 -8.14 -4.89
CA ASN A 57 1.72 -8.87 -3.69
C ASN A 57 2.14 -7.94 -2.54
N GLN A 58 2.73 -6.79 -2.86
CA GLN A 58 3.11 -5.78 -1.86
C GLN A 58 1.87 -5.07 -1.30
N THR A 59 0.89 -4.78 -2.16
CA THR A 59 -0.39 -4.20 -1.74
C THR A 59 -1.10 -5.09 -0.72
N MET A 60 -1.14 -6.41 -0.95
CA MET A 60 -1.76 -7.34 0.00
C MET A 60 -1.01 -7.43 1.33
N LYS A 61 0.30 -7.22 1.37
CA LYS A 61 1.06 -7.13 2.63
C LYS A 61 0.69 -5.85 3.40
N LEU A 62 0.56 -4.73 2.71
CA LEU A 62 0.18 -3.44 3.32
C LEU A 62 -1.29 -3.39 3.77
N LEU A 63 -2.14 -4.29 3.28
CA LEU A 63 -3.51 -4.43 3.74
C LEU A 63 -3.68 -5.40 4.92
N GLN A 64 -2.59 -5.98 5.42
CA GLN A 64 -2.65 -6.74 6.67
C GLN A 64 -2.85 -5.78 7.85
N GLU A 65 -3.72 -6.15 8.79
CA GLU A 65 -4.02 -5.31 9.96
C GLU A 65 -2.75 -4.84 10.70
N LYS A 66 -1.82 -5.77 10.97
CA LYS A 66 -0.53 -5.43 11.61
C LYS A 66 0.33 -4.44 10.81
N ALA A 67 0.25 -4.49 9.48
CA ALA A 67 0.95 -3.55 8.61
C ALA A 67 0.29 -2.17 8.67
N ILE A 68 -1.04 -2.14 8.60
CA ILE A 68 -1.85 -0.92 8.72
C ILE A 68 -1.52 -0.19 10.01
N GLU A 69 -1.45 -0.88 11.14
CA GLU A 69 -1.08 -0.25 12.42
C GLU A 69 0.25 0.47 12.33
N LYS A 70 1.29 -0.21 11.83
CA LYS A 70 2.64 0.34 11.77
C LYS A 70 2.75 1.61 10.92
N TYR A 71 2.18 1.63 9.71
CA TYR A 71 2.31 2.82 8.86
C TYR A 71 1.30 3.92 9.18
N ILE A 72 0.19 3.60 9.85
CA ILE A 72 -0.75 4.61 10.33
C ILE A 72 -0.14 5.42 11.48
N ASP A 73 0.67 4.79 12.34
CA ASP A 73 1.33 5.44 13.48
C ASP A 73 2.35 6.52 13.07
N VAL A 74 2.79 6.53 11.80
CA VAL A 74 3.63 7.59 11.24
C VAL A 74 2.88 8.93 11.13
N PHE A 75 1.54 8.89 11.04
CA PHE A 75 0.73 10.09 10.95
C PHE A 75 0.31 10.61 12.34
N PRO A 76 0.16 11.93 12.51
CA PRO A 76 -0.38 12.48 13.74
C PRO A 76 -1.81 11.97 13.99
N ILE A 77 -2.09 11.62 15.25
CA ILE A 77 -3.40 11.06 15.66
C ILE A 77 -4.51 12.09 15.39
N THR A 78 -5.45 11.69 14.53
CA THR A 78 -6.66 12.46 14.25
C THR A 78 -7.88 11.54 14.22
N SER A 79 -9.08 12.09 14.42
CA SER A 79 -10.33 11.33 14.30
C SER A 79 -10.50 10.71 12.91
N SER A 80 -10.11 11.43 11.86
CA SER A 80 -10.13 10.94 10.46
C SER A 80 -9.20 9.74 10.25
N LEU A 81 -8.05 9.71 10.92
CA LEU A 81 -7.09 8.61 10.81
C LEU A 81 -7.65 7.30 11.38
N HIS A 82 -8.46 7.37 12.44
CA HIS A 82 -9.17 6.20 12.98
C HIS A 82 -10.16 5.60 11.96
N HIS A 83 -10.91 6.46 11.27
CA HIS A 83 -11.81 6.00 10.20
C HIS A 83 -11.04 5.40 9.03
N LEU A 84 -9.91 6.00 8.64
CA LEU A 84 -9.04 5.47 7.59
C LEU A 84 -8.47 4.09 7.98
N LYS A 85 -8.01 3.91 9.22
CA LYS A 85 -7.54 2.60 9.72
C LYS A 85 -8.62 1.54 9.59
N LYS A 86 -9.84 1.81 10.06
CA LYS A 86 -10.99 0.89 9.93
C LYS A 86 -11.29 0.55 8.46
N PHE A 87 -11.24 1.56 7.60
CA PHE A 87 -11.37 1.39 6.15
C PHE A 87 -10.36 0.43 5.56
N LEU A 88 -9.07 0.66 5.83
CA LEU A 88 -7.99 -0.15 5.29
C LEU A 88 -8.05 -1.60 5.79
N VAL A 89 -8.39 -1.81 7.07
CA VAL A 89 -8.57 -3.17 7.62
C VAL A 89 -9.69 -3.88 6.89
N SER A 90 -10.87 -3.26 6.79
CA SER A 90 -12.02 -3.85 6.09
C SER A 90 -11.70 -4.18 4.64
N LEU A 91 -11.01 -3.27 3.94
CA LEU A 91 -10.57 -3.46 2.56
C LEU A 91 -9.62 -4.66 2.44
N GLY A 92 -8.72 -4.87 3.39
CA GLY A 92 -7.81 -6.02 3.42
C GLY A 92 -8.53 -7.35 3.59
N HIS A 93 -9.53 -7.42 4.47
CA HIS A 93 -10.38 -8.60 4.64
C HIS A 93 -11.17 -8.92 3.35
N ILE A 94 -11.83 -7.90 2.78
CA ILE A 94 -12.57 -8.05 1.51
C ILE A 94 -11.63 -8.52 0.39
N ALA A 95 -10.48 -7.88 0.22
CA ALA A 95 -9.53 -8.22 -0.84
C ALA A 95 -9.00 -9.67 -0.73
N LYS A 96 -8.85 -10.19 0.50
CA LYS A 96 -8.47 -11.59 0.74
C LYS A 96 -9.58 -12.58 0.38
N LEU A 97 -10.84 -12.19 0.52
CA LEU A 97 -12.01 -13.00 0.21
C LEU A 97 -12.48 -12.86 -1.24
N CYS A 98 -12.03 -11.83 -1.97
CA CYS A 98 -12.26 -11.69 -3.41
C CYS A 98 -11.39 -12.65 -4.23
N VAL A 99 -11.68 -13.95 -4.11
CA VAL A 99 -10.99 -15.05 -4.82
C VAL A 99 -11.92 -15.71 -5.84
N ALA A 100 -11.35 -16.27 -6.91
CA ALA A 100 -12.10 -16.98 -7.96
C ALA A 100 -12.48 -18.40 -7.52
N ARG A 101 -13.15 -18.53 -6.37
CA ARG A 101 -13.73 -19.77 -5.87
C ARG A 101 -15.00 -19.48 -5.08
N VAL A 102 -15.78 -20.53 -4.82
CA VAL A 102 -16.93 -20.44 -3.92
C VAL A 102 -16.43 -20.18 -2.49
N LEU A 103 -17.03 -19.20 -1.83
CA LEU A 103 -16.81 -18.90 -0.42
C LEU A 103 -17.66 -19.86 0.42
N SER A 104 -17.12 -20.29 1.56
CA SER A 104 -17.90 -21.01 2.57
C SER A 104 -18.87 -20.05 3.28
N ASP A 105 -19.93 -20.59 3.89
CA ASP A 105 -20.89 -19.78 4.66
C ASP A 105 -20.21 -18.88 5.70
N ARG A 106 -19.20 -19.41 6.41
CA ARG A 106 -18.38 -18.64 7.34
C ARG A 106 -17.63 -17.48 6.70
N GLU A 107 -17.11 -17.67 5.48
CA GLU A 107 -16.39 -16.62 4.75
C GLU A 107 -17.34 -15.56 4.19
N ILE A 108 -18.59 -15.94 3.90
CA ILE A 108 -19.66 -15.02 3.53
C ILE A 108 -20.05 -14.17 4.75
N ASP A 109 -20.25 -14.80 5.92
CA ASP A 109 -20.53 -14.09 7.17
C ASP A 109 -19.39 -13.09 7.50
N GLU A 110 -18.12 -13.50 7.37
CA GLU A 110 -16.95 -12.62 7.54
C GLU A 110 -16.97 -11.45 6.55
N LEU A 111 -17.32 -11.70 5.28
CA LEU A 111 -17.42 -10.65 4.26
C LEU A 111 -18.53 -9.64 4.58
N ASP A 112 -19.67 -10.12 5.05
CA ASP A 112 -20.83 -9.29 5.42
C ASP A 112 -20.51 -8.41 6.63
N GLU A 113 -19.85 -8.94 7.66
CA GLU A 113 -19.38 -8.14 8.82
C GLU A 113 -18.48 -6.96 8.40
N HIS A 114 -17.58 -7.18 7.43
CA HIS A 114 -16.65 -6.16 6.94
C HIS A 114 -17.25 -5.21 5.89
N THR A 115 -18.41 -5.52 5.30
CA THR A 115 -19.10 -4.63 4.35
C THR A 115 -20.25 -3.83 5.00
N VAL A 116 -20.96 -4.40 5.99
CA VAL A 116 -22.11 -3.77 6.65
C VAL A 116 -21.70 -2.59 7.55
N ASN A 117 -20.48 -2.59 8.09
CA ASN A 117 -19.96 -1.50 8.93
C ASN A 117 -19.84 -0.12 8.21
N TYR A 118 -20.10 -0.05 6.90
CA TYR A 118 -20.12 1.22 6.14
C TYR A 118 -21.52 1.80 5.89
N TYR A 119 -22.59 1.03 6.14
CA TYR A 119 -23.97 1.46 5.85
C TYR A 119 -24.77 1.89 7.08
N SER A 120 -24.27 1.63 8.28
CA SER A 120 -24.90 2.08 9.53
C SER A 120 -24.43 3.49 9.89
N ARG A 121 -25.09 4.50 9.29
CA ARG A 121 -25.12 5.89 9.78
C ARG A 121 -26.28 6.09 10.74
#